data_AF-A0A5N5UPJ3-F1
#
_entry.id   AF-A0A5N5UPJ3-F1
#
_cell.length_a   1.000
_cell.length_b   1.000
_cell.length_c   1.000
_cell.angle_alpha   90.00
_cell.angle_beta   90.00
_cell.angle_gamma   90.00
#
_symmetry.space_group_name_H-M   'P 1'
#
loop_
_entity.id
_entity.type
_entity.pdbx_description
1 polymer ?
#
loop_
_entity_poly.entity_id
_entity_poly.type
_entity_poly.pdbx_seq_one_letter_code
_entity_poly.pdbx_strand_id
1 'polypeptide(L)'
;MFRVTADDAVGIVADRMHRAVAAILRDGVPILLVRGQMSDLVTEDRAQEFLQRFPAVEFVDVGGAGHMVAGDRNDVFADAVVAFLDRHPA
;
A
#
# COMPACT_ATOMS: atom_id res chain seq x y z
N MET A 1 -26.45 -23.64 -7.44
CA MET A 1 -25.95 -22.43 -8.14
C MET A 1 -25.43 -21.48 -7.08
N PHE A 2 -24.13 -21.47 -6.80
CA PHE A 2 -23.54 -20.53 -5.82
C PHE A 2 -23.45 -19.15 -6.47
N ARG A 3 -24.14 -18.16 -5.90
CA ARG A 3 -23.96 -16.75 -6.27
C ARG A 3 -22.81 -16.21 -5.44
N VAL A 4 -21.71 -15.85 -6.11
CA VAL A 4 -20.64 -15.05 -5.51
C VAL A 4 -21.19 -13.64 -5.33
N THR A 5 -21.16 -13.13 -4.10
CA THR A 5 -21.55 -11.74 -3.79
C THR A 5 -20.39 -10.78 -4.09
N ALA A 6 -20.67 -9.48 -4.16
CA ALA A 6 -19.62 -8.48 -4.33
C ALA A 6 -18.59 -8.52 -3.19
N ASP A 7 -19.04 -8.78 -1.96
CA ASP A 7 -18.18 -8.94 -0.78
C ASP A 7 -17.27 -10.17 -0.89
N ASP A 8 -17.78 -11.29 -1.42
CA ASP A 8 -16.97 -12.48 -1.68
C ASP A 8 -15.86 -12.19 -2.70
N ALA A 9 -16.19 -11.43 -3.75
CA ALA A 9 -15.21 -11.05 -4.78
C ALA A 9 -14.13 -10.10 -4.23
N VAL A 10 -14.51 -9.12 -3.41
CA VAL A 10 -13.56 -8.22 -2.73
C VAL A 10 -12.65 -9.01 -1.77
N GLY A 11 -13.21 -9.97 -1.03
CA GLY A 11 -12.46 -10.85 -0.15
C GLY A 11 -11.42 -11.70 -0.90
N ILE A 12 -11.78 -12.26 -2.05
CA ILE A 12 -10.87 -13.05 -2.90
C ILE A 12 -9.71 -12.20 -3.43
N VAL A 13 -9.99 -10.95 -3.86
CA VAL A 13 -8.96 -10.04 -4.37
C VAL A 13 -8.01 -9.59 -3.26
N ALA A 14 -8.54 -9.22 -2.09
CA ALA A 14 -7.72 -8.85 -0.93
C ALA A 14 -6.83 -10.00 -0.47
N ASP A 15 -7.36 -11.22 -0.45
CA ASP A 15 -6.60 -12.43 -0.09
C ASP A 15 -5.44 -12.71 -1.07
N ARG A 16 -5.66 -12.49 -2.37
CA ARG A 16 -4.59 -12.57 -3.37
C ARG A 16 -3.49 -11.54 -3.12
N MET A 17 -3.85 -10.28 -2.85
CA MET A 17 -2.88 -9.22 -2.55
C MET A 17 -2.07 -9.56 -1.30
N HIS A 18 -2.73 -9.99 -0.22
CA HIS A 18 -2.07 -10.38 1.02
C HIS A 18 -1.07 -11.52 0.82
N ARG A 19 -1.41 -12.53 0.01
CA ARG A 19 -0.48 -13.62 -0.32
C ARG A 19 0.74 -13.14 -1.09
N ALA A 20 0.55 -12.23 -2.05
CA ALA A 20 1.66 -11.68 -2.84
C ALA A 20 2.63 -10.89 -1.96
N VAL A 21 2.10 -9.99 -1.11
CA VAL A 21 2.89 -9.20 -0.15
C VAL A 21 3.66 -10.11 0.80
N ALA A 22 3.01 -11.14 1.35
CA ALA A 22 3.68 -12.11 2.21
C ALA A 22 4.82 -12.86 1.51
N ALA A 23 4.67 -13.18 0.21
CA ALA A 23 5.74 -13.82 -0.56
C ALA A 23 6.93 -12.89 -0.77
N ILE A 24 6.67 -11.66 -1.24
CA ILE A 24 7.71 -10.65 -1.50
C ILE A 24 8.52 -10.37 -0.23
N LEU A 25 7.86 -10.20 0.93
CA LEU A 25 8.53 -9.95 2.20
C LEU A 25 9.35 -11.16 2.68
N ARG A 26 8.90 -12.40 2.44
CA ARG A 26 9.69 -13.61 2.78
C ARG A 26 10.98 -13.70 1.97
N ASP A 27 10.98 -13.19 0.75
CA ASP A 27 12.17 -13.15 -0.10
C ASP A 27 13.11 -11.98 0.26
N GLY A 28 12.81 -11.24 1.34
CA GLY A 28 13.62 -10.14 1.84
C GLY A 28 13.49 -8.86 1.02
N VAL A 29 12.53 -8.80 0.09
CA VAL A 29 12.31 -7.62 -0.76
C VAL A 29 11.55 -6.56 0.04
N PRO A 30 12.13 -5.35 0.23
CA PRO A 30 11.47 -4.27 0.95
C PRO A 30 10.23 -3.76 0.22
N ILE A 31 9.22 -3.33 0.97
CA ILE A 31 7.96 -2.80 0.42
C ILE A 31 7.63 -1.47 1.08
N LEU A 32 7.26 -0.48 0.26
CA LEU A 32 6.73 0.82 0.70
C LEU A 32 5.25 0.93 0.33
N LEU A 33 4.39 1.17 1.32
CA LEU A 33 3.00 1.58 1.13
C LEU A 33 2.94 3.12 1.11
N VAL A 34 2.47 3.67 -0.01
CA VAL A 34 2.27 5.12 -0.17
C VAL A 34 0.78 5.43 -0.17
N ARG A 35 0.34 6.31 0.72
CA ARG A 35 -1.04 6.81 0.80
C ARG A 35 -1.09 8.30 0.47
N GLY A 36 -2.13 8.72 -0.25
CA GLY A 36 -2.52 10.13 -0.33
C GLY A 36 -3.50 10.46 0.78
N GLN A 37 -3.30 11.57 1.49
CA GLN A 37 -4.08 11.94 2.67
C GLN A 37 -5.60 12.01 2.40
N MET A 38 -6.00 12.43 1.19
CA MET A 38 -7.40 12.54 0.77
C MET A 38 -7.90 11.33 -0.06
N SER A 39 -7.24 10.17 0.08
CA SER A 39 -7.66 8.95 -0.62
C SER A 39 -8.91 8.32 0.03
N ASP A 40 -9.98 8.18 -0.76
CA ASP A 40 -11.21 7.47 -0.36
C ASP A 40 -11.07 5.94 -0.50
N LEU A 41 -10.12 5.48 -1.32
CA LEU A 41 -9.89 4.04 -1.59
C LEU A 41 -8.91 3.40 -0.59
N VAL A 42 -7.91 4.17 -0.13
CA VAL A 42 -6.97 3.75 0.90
C VAL A 42 -7.17 4.66 2.10
N THR A 43 -8.16 4.33 2.92
CA THR A 43 -8.40 5.05 4.17
C THR A 43 -7.27 4.79 5.15
N GLU A 44 -7.13 5.67 6.13
CA GLU A 44 -6.14 5.52 7.20
C GLU A 44 -6.33 4.19 7.95
N ASP A 45 -7.58 3.87 8.33
CA ASP A 45 -7.89 2.62 9.03
C ASP A 45 -7.46 1.38 8.24
N ARG A 46 -7.69 1.36 6.92
CA ARG A 46 -7.28 0.23 6.07
C ARG A 46 -5.77 0.14 5.91
N ALA A 47 -5.08 1.28 5.84
CA ALA A 47 -3.62 1.30 5.85
C ALA A 47 -3.08 0.75 7.19
N GLN A 48 -3.66 1.14 8.32
CA GLN A 48 -3.28 0.62 9.63
C GLN A 48 -3.56 -0.89 9.76
N GLU A 49 -4.72 -1.37 9.32
CA GLU A 49 -5.02 -2.81 9.26
C GLU A 49 -3.98 -3.57 8.43
N PHE A 50 -3.57 -3.00 7.29
CA PHE A 50 -2.56 -3.60 6.42
C PHE A 50 -1.17 -3.63 7.08
N LEU A 51 -0.76 -2.55 7.74
CA LEU A 51 0.53 -2.46 8.44
C LEU A 51 0.57 -3.36 9.68
N GLN A 52 -0.54 -3.52 10.39
CA GLN A 52 -0.64 -4.51 11.48
C GLN A 52 -0.44 -5.93 10.97
N ARG A 53 -0.93 -6.24 9.76
CA ARG A 53 -0.74 -7.54 9.12
C ARG A 53 0.69 -7.74 8.61
N PHE A 54 1.32 -6.69 8.10
CA PHE A 54 2.66 -6.71 7.50
C PHE A 54 3.58 -5.66 8.13
N PRO A 55 4.10 -5.91 9.36
CA PRO A 55 4.88 -4.92 10.09
C PRO A 55 6.25 -4.58 9.46
N ALA A 56 6.69 -5.38 8.48
CA ALA A 56 7.91 -5.11 7.71
C ALA A 56 7.68 -4.15 6.52
N VAL A 57 6.43 -3.78 6.23
CA VAL A 57 6.12 -2.79 5.20
C VAL A 57 6.35 -1.40 5.78
N GLU A 58 7.11 -0.58 5.06
CA GLU A 58 7.26 0.83 5.38
C GLU A 58 6.04 1.63 4.89
N PHE A 59 5.76 2.76 5.53
CA PHE A 59 4.59 3.57 5.22
C PHE A 59 4.94 5.05 5.10
N VAL A 60 4.33 5.71 4.12
CA VAL A 60 4.34 7.17 3.99
C VAL A 60 2.94 7.67 3.65
N ASP A 61 2.54 8.74 4.33
CA ASP A 61 1.33 9.51 4.03
C ASP A 61 1.72 10.84 3.38
N VAL A 62 1.24 11.08 2.16
CA VAL A 62 1.54 12.27 1.38
C VAL A 62 0.43 13.30 1.58
N GLY A 63 0.75 14.31 2.39
CA GLY A 63 -0.16 15.38 2.77
C GLY A 63 -0.65 16.25 1.61
N GLY A 64 -1.95 16.52 1.57
CA GLY A 64 -2.59 17.35 0.55
C GLY A 64 -2.66 16.72 -0.85
N ALA A 65 -2.44 15.41 -0.97
CA ALA A 65 -2.69 14.64 -2.18
C ALA A 65 -4.03 13.88 -2.10
N GLY A 66 -4.77 13.89 -3.21
CA GLY A 66 -5.97 13.09 -3.43
C GLY A 66 -5.64 11.70 -3.93
N HIS A 67 -6.38 11.27 -4.94
CA HIS A 67 -6.27 9.92 -5.50
C HIS A 67 -5.03 9.72 -6.38
N MET A 68 -4.43 10.79 -6.92
CA MET A 68 -3.23 10.71 -7.73
C MET A 68 -2.06 11.39 -7.01
N VAL A 69 -1.46 10.67 -6.05
CA VAL A 69 -0.35 11.18 -5.24
C VAL A 69 0.81 11.72 -6.09
N ALA A 70 1.20 10.95 -7.11
CA ALA A 70 2.24 11.36 -8.06
C ALA A 70 1.81 12.53 -8.99
N GLY A 71 0.52 12.79 -9.13
CA GLY A 71 0.00 13.92 -9.91
C GLY A 71 -0.16 15.20 -9.09
N ASP A 72 -0.58 15.07 -7.83
CA ASP A 72 -0.93 16.20 -6.95
C ASP A 72 0.30 16.72 -6.17
N ARG A 73 1.20 15.82 -5.76
CA ARG A 73 2.35 16.08 -4.88
C ARG A 73 3.56 15.26 -5.34
N ASN A 74 3.91 15.39 -6.62
CA ASN A 74 4.95 14.58 -7.24
C ASN A 74 6.31 14.73 -6.56
N ASP A 75 6.64 15.93 -6.09
CA ASP A 75 7.85 16.23 -5.32
C ASP A 75 7.92 15.38 -4.04
N VAL A 76 6.88 15.45 -3.20
CA VAL A 76 6.82 14.70 -1.94
C VAL A 76 6.79 13.19 -2.18
N PHE A 77 6.09 12.74 -3.23
CA PHE A 77 6.08 11.34 -3.64
C PHE A 77 7.46 10.86 -4.07
N ALA A 78 8.12 11.59 -4.97
CA ALA A 78 9.43 11.23 -5.50
C ALA A 78 10.47 11.21 -4.38
N ASP A 79 10.46 12.20 -3.48
CA ASP A 79 11.35 12.24 -2.32
C ASP A 79 11.16 11.01 -1.42
N ALA A 80 9.92 10.59 -1.19
CA ALA A 80 9.64 9.40 -0.40
C ALA A 80 10.16 8.11 -1.05
N VAL A 81 10.01 7.99 -2.38
CA VAL A 81 10.53 6.84 -3.14
C VAL A 81 12.06 6.82 -3.14
N VAL A 82 12.71 7.96 -3.41
CA VAL A 82 14.18 8.07 -3.39
C VAL A 82 14.72 7.73 -2.01
N ALA A 83 14.15 8.31 -0.94
CA ALA A 83 14.58 8.02 0.42
C ALA A 83 14.42 6.55 0.79
N PHE A 84 13.38 5.87 0.28
CA PHE A 84 13.19 4.43 0.47
C PHE A 84 14.26 3.61 -0.25
N LEU A 85 14.58 3.94 -1.50
CA LEU A 85 15.65 3.28 -2.25
C LEU A 85 17.03 3.50 -1.60
N ASP A 86 17.28 4.68 -1.06
CA ASP A 86 18.53 4.97 -0.33
C ASP A 86 18.69 4.12 0.95
N ARG A 87 17.58 3.75 1.61
CA ARG A 87 17.58 2.83 2.76
C ARG A 87 17.79 1.38 2.36
N HIS A 88 17.44 1.01 1.12
CA HIS A 88 17.48 -0.34 0.58
C HIS A 88 18.28 -0.41 -0.73
N PRO A 89 19.61 -0.15 -0.68
CA PRO A 89 20.46 -0.26 -1.86
C PRO A 89 20.53 -1.70 -2.37
N ALA A 90 20.73 -1.84 -3.69
CA ALA A 90 20.83 -3.13 -4.39
C ALA A 90 22.10 -3.92 -4.06
#